data_AF-A0A101VF56-F1
#
_entry.id   AF-A0A101VF56-F1
#
_cell.length_a   1.000
_cell.length_b   1.000
_cell.length_c   1.000
_cell.angle_alpha   90.00
_cell.angle_beta   90.00
_cell.angle_gamma   90.00
#
_symmetry.space_group_name_H-M   'P 1'
#
loop_
_entity.id
_entity.type
_entity.pdbx_description
1 polymer ?
#
loop_
_entity_poly.entity_id
_entity_poly.type
_entity_poly.pdbx_seq_one_letter_code
_entity_poly.pdbx_strand_id
1 'polypeptide(L)'
;MFKVRDSIVAGVLAGWMGNLVKEALTWSFYFMGWVRYTFVHIAAGFYYSKENLDAPLSLVTGAITDWTIAGTFGVILFYLLRYTGSDYAVFKGIALGSLVYVITFGIGMALDITRASLLTPLPDFLLLMSHLSIGLVSGWALGKYFSHIISSKPQKKAETLERIDILRPKIFNSTIAPKKPKKIISVRSQNKKK
;
A
#
# COMPACT_ATOMS: atom_id res chain seq x y z
N MET A 1 9.58 -5.21 24.77
CA MET A 1 8.69 -4.77 23.67
C MET A 1 9.50 -4.68 22.39
N PHE A 2 9.17 -5.50 21.39
CA PHE A 2 9.80 -5.39 20.06
C PHE A 2 9.43 -4.04 19.43
N LYS A 3 10.41 -3.17 19.27
CA LYS A 3 10.22 -1.84 18.69
C LYS A 3 10.46 -1.93 17.18
N VAL A 4 9.44 -2.35 16.44
CA VAL A 4 9.45 -2.31 14.97
C VAL A 4 9.64 -0.85 14.56
N ARG A 5 10.63 -0.58 13.70
CA ARG A 5 10.89 0.76 13.14
C ARG A 5 10.61 0.85 11.65
N ASP A 6 10.57 -0.30 10.98
CA ASP A 6 10.35 -0.38 9.55
C ASP A 6 8.86 -0.22 9.22
N SER A 7 8.56 0.68 8.29
CA SER A 7 7.18 1.02 7.90
C SER A 7 6.51 -0.11 7.13
N ILE A 8 7.26 -0.84 6.30
CA ILE A 8 6.74 -1.97 5.52
C ILE A 8 6.43 -3.11 6.47
N VAL A 9 7.35 -3.45 7.37
CA VAL A 9 7.14 -4.51 8.37
C VAL A 9 5.94 -4.19 9.27
N ALA A 10 5.82 -2.93 9.73
CA ALA A 10 4.66 -2.50 10.52
C ALA A 10 3.34 -2.66 9.76
N GLY A 11 3.32 -2.27 8.48
CA GLY A 11 2.17 -2.46 7.59
C GLY A 11 1.83 -3.94 7.39
N VAL A 12 2.81 -4.78 7.06
CA VAL A 12 2.62 -6.22 6.86
C VAL A 12 2.05 -6.88 8.12
N LEU A 13 2.63 -6.61 9.29
CA LEU A 13 2.17 -7.17 10.56
C LEU A 13 0.73 -6.76 10.87
N ALA A 14 0.37 -5.49 10.66
CA ALA A 14 -1.00 -5.05 10.85
C ALA A 14 -1.98 -5.72 9.87
N GLY A 15 -1.60 -5.84 8.61
CA GLY A 15 -2.36 -6.56 7.59
C GLY A 15 -2.59 -8.03 7.96
N TRP A 16 -1.55 -8.71 8.43
CA TRP A 16 -1.63 -10.09 8.93
C TRP A 16 -2.52 -10.25 10.15
N MET A 17 -2.49 -9.31 11.10
CA MET A 17 -3.41 -9.31 12.23
C MET A 17 -4.87 -9.21 11.78
N GLY A 18 -5.16 -8.34 10.80
CA GLY A 18 -6.48 -8.27 10.21
C GLY A 18 -6.85 -9.52 9.41
N ASN A 19 -5.88 -10.11 8.71
CA ASN A 19 -6.09 -11.34 7.95
C ASN A 19 -6.48 -12.51 8.84
N LEU A 20 -5.87 -12.62 10.02
CA LEU A 20 -6.18 -13.68 10.97
C LEU A 20 -7.66 -13.66 11.38
N VAL A 21 -8.21 -12.47 11.62
CA VAL A 21 -9.65 -12.29 11.95
C VAL A 21 -10.52 -12.58 10.72
N LYS A 22 -10.13 -12.08 9.54
CA LYS A 22 -10.82 -12.34 8.27
C LYS A 22 -10.90 -13.84 7.96
N GLU A 23 -9.79 -14.56 8.10
CA GLU A 23 -9.71 -16.01 7.91
C GLU A 23 -10.57 -16.73 8.94
N ALA A 24 -10.48 -16.38 10.22
CA ALA A 24 -11.30 -17.01 11.26
C ALA A 24 -12.80 -16.88 10.97
N LEU A 25 -13.27 -15.70 10.54
CA LEU A 25 -14.65 -15.49 10.12
C LEU A 25 -15.00 -16.34 8.88
N THR A 26 -14.16 -16.28 7.85
CA THR A 26 -14.46 -16.93 6.56
C THR A 26 -14.44 -18.46 6.68
N TRP A 27 -13.49 -19.03 7.41
CA TRP A 27 -13.47 -20.46 7.70
C TRP A 27 -14.67 -20.90 8.55
N SER A 28 -15.12 -20.06 9.49
CA SER A 28 -16.36 -20.34 10.23
C SER A 28 -17.56 -20.41 9.29
N PHE A 29 -17.69 -19.45 8.36
CA PHE A 29 -18.76 -19.47 7.35
C PHE A 29 -18.67 -20.70 6.44
N TYR A 30 -17.46 -21.12 6.09
CA TYR A 30 -17.22 -22.30 5.26
C TYR A 30 -17.67 -23.58 5.98
N PHE A 31 -17.29 -23.76 7.25
CA PHE A 31 -17.70 -24.93 8.04
C PHE A 31 -19.20 -24.96 8.34
N MET A 32 -19.87 -23.81 8.38
CA MET A 32 -21.34 -23.73 8.48
C MET A 32 -22.05 -23.96 7.14
N GLY A 33 -21.32 -24.11 6.04
CA GLY A 33 -21.87 -24.28 4.69
C GLY A 33 -22.48 -23.01 4.10
N TRP A 34 -22.22 -21.84 4.70
CA TRP A 34 -22.75 -20.55 4.20
C TRP A 34 -21.95 -20.01 3.02
N VAL A 35 -20.67 -20.39 2.92
CA VAL A 35 -19.82 -20.08 1.77
C VAL A 35 -19.17 -21.35 1.24
N ARG A 36 -19.08 -21.46 -0.09
CA ARG A 36 -18.41 -22.58 -0.75
C ARG A 36 -16.89 -22.43 -0.82
N TYR A 37 -16.39 -21.20 -0.85
CA TYR A 37 -14.98 -20.91 -1.02
C TYR A 37 -14.53 -19.88 0.01
N THR A 38 -13.43 -20.17 0.70
CA THR A 38 -12.73 -19.19 1.55
C THR A 38 -11.82 -18.29 0.72
N PHE A 39 -11.23 -17.26 1.33
CA PHE A 39 -10.24 -16.42 0.65
C PHE A 39 -9.02 -17.21 0.16
N VAL A 40 -8.60 -18.23 0.91
CA VAL A 40 -7.56 -19.18 0.47
C VAL A 40 -7.96 -19.87 -0.84
N HIS A 41 -9.19 -20.36 -0.96
CA HIS A 41 -9.68 -20.99 -2.19
C HIS A 41 -9.77 -19.98 -3.34
N ILE A 42 -10.27 -18.76 -3.06
CA ILE A 42 -10.41 -17.69 -4.05
C ILE A 42 -9.04 -17.27 -4.58
N ALA A 43 -8.03 -17.13 -3.70
CA ALA A 43 -6.66 -16.83 -4.06
C ALA A 43 -5.97 -17.97 -4.83
N ALA A 44 -6.25 -19.23 -4.46
CA ALA A 44 -5.81 -20.39 -5.25
C ALA A 44 -6.39 -20.38 -6.67
N GLY A 45 -7.61 -19.86 -6.83
CA GLY A 45 -8.30 -19.70 -8.12
C GLY A 45 -7.63 -18.76 -9.12
N PHE A 46 -6.58 -18.05 -8.73
CA PHE A 46 -5.72 -17.33 -9.68
C PHE A 46 -4.78 -18.25 -10.47
N TYR A 47 -4.48 -19.43 -9.95
CA TYR A 47 -3.50 -20.35 -10.52
C TYR A 47 -4.09 -21.68 -10.97
N TYR A 48 -5.15 -22.13 -10.29
CA TYR A 48 -5.71 -23.47 -10.48
C TYR A 48 -7.15 -23.43 -10.96
N SER A 49 -7.56 -24.50 -11.64
CA SER A 49 -8.95 -24.68 -12.06
C SER A 49 -9.86 -24.98 -10.87
N LYS A 50 -11.17 -24.81 -11.06
CA LYS A 50 -12.19 -24.97 -10.00
C LYS A 50 -12.17 -26.37 -9.37
N GLU A 51 -11.84 -27.39 -10.14
CA GLU A 51 -11.77 -28.79 -9.74
C GLU A 51 -10.58 -29.07 -8.80
N ASN A 52 -9.58 -28.20 -8.82
CA ASN A 52 -8.33 -28.36 -8.06
C ASN A 52 -8.24 -27.42 -6.85
N LEU A 53 -9.26 -26.62 -6.56
CA LEU A 53 -9.20 -25.64 -5.46
C LEU A 53 -9.11 -26.27 -4.08
N ASP A 54 -9.66 -27.47 -3.90
CA ASP A 54 -9.63 -28.21 -2.64
C ASP A 54 -8.36 -29.07 -2.49
N ALA A 55 -7.50 -29.13 -3.51
CA ALA A 55 -6.26 -29.89 -3.44
C ALA A 55 -5.31 -29.26 -2.40
N PRO A 56 -4.63 -30.05 -1.54
CA PRO A 56 -3.81 -29.51 -0.46
C PRO A 56 -2.74 -28.51 -0.93
N LEU A 57 -2.09 -28.78 -2.06
CA LEU A 57 -1.08 -27.87 -2.61
C LEU A 57 -1.69 -26.57 -3.15
N SER A 58 -2.90 -26.62 -3.71
CA SER A 58 -3.63 -25.43 -4.13
C SER A 58 -3.96 -24.54 -2.94
N LEU A 59 -4.38 -25.14 -1.82
CA LEU A 59 -4.66 -24.41 -0.58
C LEU A 59 -3.41 -23.77 0.02
N VAL A 60 -2.25 -24.44 -0.03
CA VAL A 60 -0.98 -23.85 0.42
C VAL A 60 -0.62 -22.63 -0.42
N THR A 61 -0.67 -22.75 -1.75
CA THR A 61 -0.42 -21.61 -2.65
C THR A 61 -1.42 -20.49 -2.42
N GLY A 62 -2.71 -20.82 -2.29
CA GLY A 62 -3.77 -19.87 -1.99
C GLY A 62 -3.55 -19.13 -0.67
N ALA A 63 -3.09 -19.83 0.38
CA ALA A 63 -2.78 -19.22 1.66
C ALA A 63 -1.59 -18.27 1.56
N ILE A 64 -0.51 -18.66 0.87
CA ILE A 64 0.64 -17.76 0.66
C ILE A 64 0.21 -16.50 -0.08
N THR A 65 -0.58 -16.66 -1.15
CA THR A 65 -1.08 -15.53 -1.95
C THR A 65 -2.00 -14.63 -1.12
N ASP A 66 -2.93 -15.20 -0.37
CA ASP A 66 -3.85 -14.44 0.48
C ASP A 66 -3.12 -13.64 1.57
N TRP A 67 -2.17 -14.27 2.27
CA TRP A 67 -1.38 -13.60 3.31
C TRP A 67 -0.44 -12.54 2.74
N THR A 68 0.03 -12.72 1.51
CA THR A 68 0.80 -11.70 0.79
C THR A 68 -0.07 -10.49 0.47
N ILE A 69 -1.26 -10.71 -0.10
CA ILE A 69 -2.23 -9.65 -0.40
C ILE A 69 -2.62 -8.90 0.88
N ALA A 70 -2.87 -9.61 1.98
CA ALA A 70 -3.19 -8.98 3.26
C ALA A 70 -2.03 -8.15 3.82
N GLY A 71 -0.78 -8.63 3.67
CA GLY A 71 0.40 -7.85 4.02
C GLY A 71 0.51 -6.57 3.19
N THR A 72 0.31 -6.67 1.87
CA THR A 72 0.28 -5.51 0.96
C THR A 72 -0.83 -4.53 1.33
N PHE A 73 -2.04 -5.02 1.65
CA PHE A 73 -3.15 -4.20 2.15
C PHE A 73 -2.74 -3.39 3.38
N GLY A 74 -2.12 -4.04 4.36
CA GLY A 74 -1.66 -3.38 5.58
C GLY A 74 -0.58 -2.32 5.33
N VAL A 75 0.33 -2.54 4.36
CA VAL A 75 1.31 -1.54 3.92
C VAL A 75 0.64 -0.35 3.25
N ILE A 76 -0.33 -0.58 2.36
CA ILE A 76 -1.10 0.50 1.73
C ILE A 76 -1.82 1.33 2.80
N LEU A 77 -2.48 0.65 3.75
CA LEU A 77 -3.16 1.33 4.85
C LEU A 77 -2.18 2.12 5.72
N PHE A 78 -1.02 1.57 6.03
CA PHE A 78 0.03 2.28 6.78
C PHE A 78 0.39 3.60 6.08
N TYR A 79 0.66 3.57 4.78
CA TYR A 79 1.01 4.79 4.05
C TYR A 79 -0.17 5.75 3.95
N LEU A 80 -1.40 5.26 3.74
CA LEU A 80 -2.60 6.07 3.79
C LEU A 80 -2.70 6.84 5.12
N LEU A 81 -2.51 6.17 6.25
CA LEU A 81 -2.51 6.80 7.57
C LEU A 81 -1.32 7.73 7.80
N ARG A 82 -0.16 7.44 7.20
CA ARG A 82 1.02 8.31 7.27
C ARG A 82 0.77 9.64 6.55
N TYR A 83 0.06 9.62 5.42
CA TYR A 83 -0.25 10.81 4.64
C TYR A 83 -1.46 11.58 5.17
N THR A 84 -2.48 10.87 5.66
CA THR A 84 -3.76 11.48 6.07
C THR A 84 -3.90 11.64 7.59
N GLY A 85 -2.95 11.16 8.38
CA GLY A 85 -3.03 11.08 9.83
C GLY A 85 -3.65 9.78 10.35
N SER A 86 -3.28 9.42 11.59
CA SER A 86 -3.80 8.24 12.30
C SER A 86 -5.10 8.51 13.07
N ASP A 87 -5.63 9.72 13.00
CA ASP A 87 -6.99 10.04 13.43
C ASP A 87 -7.97 9.11 12.70
N TYR A 88 -8.91 8.54 13.44
CA TYR A 88 -9.91 7.59 12.91
C TYR A 88 -9.31 6.42 12.11
N ALA A 89 -8.12 5.92 12.49
CA ALA A 89 -7.43 4.84 11.79
C ALA A 89 -8.31 3.61 11.50
N VAL A 90 -9.20 3.25 12.44
CA VAL A 90 -10.17 2.16 12.28
C VAL A 90 -11.15 2.44 11.14
N PHE A 91 -11.74 3.64 11.09
CA PHE A 91 -12.70 4.01 10.05
C PHE A 91 -12.01 4.08 8.68
N LYS A 92 -10.81 4.67 8.60
CA LYS A 92 -10.00 4.69 7.37
C LYS A 92 -9.65 3.28 6.90
N GLY A 93 -9.36 2.37 7.84
CA GLY A 93 -9.14 0.95 7.57
C GLY A 93 -10.38 0.25 7.01
N ILE A 94 -11.55 0.44 7.63
CA ILE A 94 -12.83 -0.09 7.14
C ILE A 94 -13.11 0.43 5.72
N ALA A 95 -12.97 1.73 5.50
CA ALA A 95 -13.20 2.34 4.18
C ALA A 95 -12.28 1.75 3.10
N LEU A 96 -10.99 1.55 3.41
CA LEU A 96 -10.06 0.90 2.50
C LEU A 96 -10.42 -0.57 2.28
N GLY A 97 -10.83 -1.29 3.32
CA GLY A 97 -11.31 -2.68 3.23
C GLY A 97 -12.51 -2.79 2.28
N SER A 98 -13.51 -1.92 2.44
CA SER A 98 -14.67 -1.83 1.54
C SER A 98 -14.25 -1.55 0.10
N LEU A 99 -13.33 -0.59 -0.10
CA LEU A 99 -12.85 -0.23 -1.43
C LEU A 99 -12.16 -1.42 -2.12
N VAL A 100 -11.30 -2.13 -1.39
CA VAL A 100 -10.61 -3.32 -1.91
C VAL A 100 -11.61 -4.41 -2.26
N TYR A 101 -12.63 -4.65 -1.44
CA TYR A 101 -13.70 -5.58 -1.80
C TYR A 101 -14.40 -5.19 -3.10
N VAL A 102 -14.81 -3.92 -3.26
CA VAL A 102 -15.47 -3.45 -4.49
C VAL A 102 -14.58 -3.62 -5.71
N ILE A 103 -13.28 -3.36 -5.59
CA ILE A 103 -12.33 -3.57 -6.68
C ILE A 103 -12.17 -5.06 -6.99
N THR A 104 -11.86 -5.89 -5.99
CA THR A 104 -11.56 -7.31 -6.20
C THR A 104 -12.78 -8.09 -6.66
N PHE A 105 -13.94 -7.85 -6.07
CA PHE A 105 -15.15 -8.63 -6.33
C PHE A 105 -16.10 -7.94 -7.30
N GLY A 106 -16.25 -6.61 -7.24
CA GLY A 106 -17.02 -5.87 -8.24
C GLY A 106 -16.35 -5.89 -9.61
N ILE A 107 -15.09 -5.44 -9.70
CA ILE A 107 -14.37 -5.38 -10.99
C ILE A 107 -13.75 -6.74 -11.32
N GLY A 108 -13.11 -7.41 -10.37
CA GLY A 108 -12.39 -8.65 -10.65
C GLY A 108 -13.30 -9.82 -11.05
N MET A 109 -14.52 -9.92 -10.52
CA MET A 109 -15.49 -10.90 -11.03
C MET A 109 -16.04 -10.50 -12.39
N ALA A 110 -16.26 -9.21 -12.66
CA ALA A 110 -16.69 -8.75 -13.98
C ALA A 110 -15.65 -9.04 -15.09
N LEU A 111 -14.38 -9.21 -14.70
CA LEU A 111 -13.27 -9.56 -15.59
C LEU A 111 -12.87 -11.05 -15.54
N ASP A 112 -13.64 -11.90 -14.87
CA ASP A 112 -13.35 -13.35 -14.70
C ASP A 112 -11.94 -13.65 -14.16
N ILE A 113 -11.41 -12.79 -13.28
CA ILE A 113 -10.03 -12.93 -12.74
C ILE A 113 -9.91 -14.15 -11.82
N THR A 114 -10.99 -14.53 -11.12
CA THR A 114 -11.02 -15.73 -10.28
C THR A 114 -12.04 -16.74 -10.81
N ARG A 115 -11.67 -18.02 -10.73
CA ARG A 115 -12.55 -19.14 -11.12
C ARG A 115 -13.51 -19.58 -10.02
N ALA A 116 -13.43 -18.98 -8.83
CA ALA A 116 -14.38 -19.18 -7.75
C ALA A 116 -15.62 -18.30 -7.98
N SER A 117 -16.82 -18.91 -8.06
CA SER A 117 -18.05 -18.14 -8.29
C SER A 117 -18.75 -17.78 -6.98
N LEU A 118 -19.23 -16.54 -6.88
CA LEU A 118 -19.95 -15.98 -5.73
C LEU A 118 -21.39 -15.60 -6.11
N LEU A 119 -22.10 -16.53 -6.74
CA LEU A 119 -23.35 -16.26 -7.45
C LEU A 119 -24.58 -16.01 -6.55
N THR A 120 -24.41 -15.93 -5.23
CA THR A 120 -25.54 -15.75 -4.30
C THR A 120 -25.31 -14.59 -3.33
N PRO A 121 -26.36 -13.85 -2.95
CA PRO A 121 -26.22 -12.63 -2.14
C PRO A 121 -25.59 -12.85 -0.75
N LEU A 122 -25.81 -14.02 -0.15
CA LEU A 122 -25.32 -14.32 1.19
C LEU A 122 -23.78 -14.43 1.25
N PRO A 123 -23.11 -15.31 0.46
CA PRO A 123 -21.66 -15.32 0.37
C PRO A 123 -21.04 -13.96 0.05
N ASP A 124 -21.65 -13.22 -0.88
CA ASP A 124 -21.15 -11.91 -1.28
C ASP A 124 -21.13 -10.94 -0.08
N PHE A 125 -22.24 -10.86 0.65
CA PHE A 125 -22.34 -10.07 1.88
C PHE A 125 -21.37 -10.52 2.97
N LEU A 126 -21.21 -11.84 3.18
CA LEU A 126 -20.30 -12.39 4.19
C LEU A 126 -18.82 -12.10 3.86
N LEU A 127 -18.46 -12.10 2.58
CA LEU A 127 -17.12 -11.72 2.13
C LEU A 127 -16.88 -10.22 2.27
N LEU A 128 -17.90 -9.38 2.03
CA LEU A 128 -17.82 -7.95 2.36
C LEU A 128 -17.53 -7.77 3.86
N MET A 129 -18.30 -8.42 4.75
CA MET A 129 -18.06 -8.34 6.20
C MET A 129 -16.63 -8.75 6.58
N SER A 130 -16.09 -9.75 5.90
CA SER A 130 -14.71 -10.17 6.10
C SER A 130 -13.70 -9.09 5.68
N HIS A 131 -13.94 -8.36 4.58
CA HIS A 131 -13.10 -7.21 4.20
C HIS A 131 -13.21 -6.02 5.15
N LEU A 132 -14.40 -5.76 5.68
CA LEU A 132 -14.57 -4.76 6.74
C LEU A 132 -13.75 -5.15 7.97
N SER A 133 -13.72 -6.44 8.31
CA SER A 133 -12.98 -6.95 9.49
C SER A 133 -11.46 -6.80 9.35
N ILE A 134 -10.87 -7.16 8.19
CA ILE A 134 -9.43 -6.93 7.96
C ILE A 134 -9.09 -5.44 8.00
N GLY A 135 -9.94 -4.58 7.41
CA GLY A 135 -9.78 -3.13 7.46
C GLY A 135 -9.84 -2.57 8.89
N LEU A 136 -10.86 -2.96 9.65
CA LEU A 136 -11.07 -2.59 11.05
C LEU A 136 -9.86 -2.96 11.91
N VAL A 137 -9.46 -4.23 11.85
CA VAL A 137 -8.40 -4.77 12.71
C VAL A 137 -7.03 -4.24 12.30
N SER A 138 -6.74 -4.12 10.99
CA SER A 138 -5.48 -3.53 10.52
C SER A 138 -5.37 -2.06 10.92
N GLY A 139 -6.45 -1.29 10.76
CA GLY A 139 -6.50 0.12 11.19
C GLY A 139 -6.34 0.28 12.70
N TRP A 140 -7.00 -0.58 13.48
CA TRP A 140 -6.84 -0.64 14.93
C TRP A 140 -5.40 -0.98 15.33
N ALA A 141 -4.80 -2.02 14.73
CA ALA A 141 -3.43 -2.44 15.03
C ALA A 141 -2.41 -1.34 14.71
N LEU A 142 -2.57 -0.68 13.56
CA LEU A 142 -1.75 0.47 13.17
C LEU A 142 -1.86 1.63 14.16
N GLY A 143 -3.09 2.01 14.52
CA GLY A 143 -3.34 3.08 15.49
C GLY A 143 -2.84 2.75 16.90
N LYS A 144 -2.94 1.48 17.32
CA LYS A 144 -2.61 1.06 18.69
C LYS A 144 -1.12 0.79 18.89
N TYR A 145 -0.51 0.03 17.97
CA TYR A 145 0.85 -0.49 18.15
C TYR A 145 1.89 0.26 17.32
N PHE A 146 1.50 0.85 16.19
CA PHE A 146 2.42 1.44 15.22
C PHE A 146 2.25 2.96 15.02
N SER A 147 1.41 3.61 15.81
CA SER A 147 1.13 5.06 15.69
C SER A 147 2.36 5.94 15.78
N HIS A 148 3.34 5.57 16.60
CA HIS A 148 4.62 6.28 16.72
C HIS A 148 5.46 6.26 15.42
N ILE A 149 5.33 5.22 14.59
CA ILE A 149 6.01 5.11 13.30
C ILE A 149 5.25 5.94 12.25
N ILE A 150 3.92 5.91 12.31
CA ILE A 150 3.04 6.69 11.41
C ILE A 150 3.28 8.19 11.60
N SER A 151 3.38 8.66 12.84
CA SER A 151 3.57 10.08 13.17
C SER A 151 5.02 10.56 13.01
N SER A 152 5.99 9.66 12.88
CA SER A 152 7.38 10.05 12.64
C SER A 152 7.49 10.80 11.30
N LYS A 153 8.08 12.00 11.31
CA LYS A 153 8.44 12.66 10.05
C LYS A 153 9.38 11.72 9.27
N PRO A 154 9.24 11.61 7.93
CA PRO A 154 10.24 10.91 7.13
C PRO A 154 11.60 11.47 7.55
N GLN A 155 12.50 10.60 8.01
CA GLN A 155 13.82 10.99 8.45
C GLN A 155 14.48 11.67 7.25
N LYS A 156 14.44 13.01 7.24
CA LYS A 156 14.95 13.78 6.10
C LYS A 156 16.38 13.34 5.94
N LYS A 157 16.74 13.00 4.70
CA LYS A 157 18.08 12.82 4.15
C LYS A 157 18.94 14.10 4.31
N ALA A 158 18.82 14.80 5.43
CA ALA A 158 19.50 16.04 5.79
C ALA A 158 20.96 15.76 6.18
N GLU A 159 21.25 14.58 6.73
CA GLU A 159 22.64 14.14 6.97
C GLU A 159 23.44 13.94 5.68
N THR A 160 22.79 13.60 4.55
CA THR A 160 23.49 13.46 3.26
C THR A 160 23.81 14.82 2.64
N LEU A 161 22.95 15.84 2.83
CA LEU A 161 23.23 17.19 2.32
C LEU A 161 24.27 17.92 3.17
N GLU A 162 24.24 17.78 4.50
CA GLU A 162 25.32 18.29 5.35
C GLU A 162 26.67 17.60 5.06
N ARG A 163 26.70 16.28 4.82
CA ARG A 163 27.94 15.60 4.40
C ARG A 163 28.43 16.03 3.03
N ILE A 164 27.55 16.35 2.08
CA ILE A 164 27.93 16.88 0.76
C ILE A 164 28.50 18.30 0.89
N ASP A 165 27.97 19.13 1.79
CA ASP A 165 28.54 20.46 2.06
C ASP A 165 29.88 20.40 2.81
N ILE A 166 30.06 19.43 3.71
CA ILE A 166 31.36 19.19 4.39
C ILE A 166 32.41 18.64 3.41
N LEU A 167 31.98 17.87 2.40
CA LEU A 167 32.84 17.31 1.36
C LEU A 167 32.98 18.21 0.12
N ARG A 168 32.45 19.45 0.11
CA ARG A 168 32.88 20.45 -0.87
C ARG A 168 34.31 20.88 -0.51
N PRO A 169 35.34 20.47 -1.26
CA PRO A 169 36.65 21.06 -1.06
C PRO A 169 36.55 22.57 -1.32
N LYS A 170 37.18 23.39 -0.47
CA LYS A 170 37.36 24.84 -0.61
C LYS A 170 38.17 25.27 -1.86
N ILE A 171 38.20 24.45 -2.92
CA ILE A 171 39.04 24.64 -4.10
C ILE A 171 38.46 25.68 -5.07
N PHE A 172 37.18 26.07 -4.93
CA PHE A 172 36.54 27.04 -5.83
C PHE A 172 36.38 28.44 -5.20
N ASN A 173 37.47 28.99 -4.67
CA ASN A 173 37.55 30.40 -4.29
C ASN A 173 38.77 31.09 -4.92
N SER A 174 39.17 30.68 -6.13
CA SER A 174 40.00 31.52 -6.99
C SER A 174 39.08 32.51 -7.70
N THR A 175 39.06 33.72 -7.15
CA THR A 175 38.83 35.00 -7.81
C THR A 175 39.15 34.98 -9.32
N ILE A 176 38.17 34.63 -10.14
CA ILE A 176 38.11 35.11 -11.52
C ILE A 176 37.18 36.32 -11.47
N ALA A 177 37.78 37.49 -11.22
CA ALA A 177 37.08 38.74 -11.40
C ALA A 177 36.56 38.79 -12.85
N PRO A 178 35.25 39.02 -13.08
CA PRO A 178 34.73 39.15 -14.43
C PRO A 178 35.41 40.37 -15.07
N LYS A 179 36.22 40.12 -16.12
CA LYS A 179 36.74 41.19 -16.98
C LYS A 179 35.53 41.97 -17.50
N LYS A 180 35.44 43.25 -17.12
CA LYS A 180 34.40 44.17 -17.61
C LYS A 180 34.34 44.07 -19.15
N PRO A 181 33.16 43.83 -19.74
CA PRO A 181 33.03 43.83 -21.18
C PRO A 181 33.41 45.22 -21.71
N LYS A 182 34.35 45.26 -22.67
CA LYS A 182 34.68 46.48 -23.42
C LYS A 182 33.39 46.97 -24.09
N LYS A 183 33.02 48.23 -23.84
CA LYS A 183 31.94 48.93 -24.55
C LYS A 183 32.17 48.78 -26.06
N ILE A 184 31.35 47.96 -26.71
CA ILE A 184 31.24 47.96 -28.16
C ILE A 184 30.48 49.25 -28.51
N ILE A 185 31.19 50.17 -29.15
CA ILE A 185 30.64 51.41 -29.70
C ILE A 185 29.65 51.00 -30.79
N SER A 186 28.36 51.21 -30.55
CA SER A 186 27.32 51.03 -31.56
C SER A 186 27.48 52.11 -32.63
N VAL A 187 28.01 51.73 -33.80
CA VAL A 187 28.01 52.57 -34.99
C VAL A 187 26.57 52.69 -35.47
N ARG A 188 26.02 53.87 -35.27
CA ARG A 188 24.71 54.32 -35.76
C ARG A 188 24.77 54.43 -37.29
N SER A 189 24.29 53.41 -37.99
CA SER A 189 24.01 53.50 -39.42
C SER A 189 22.61 54.08 -39.63
N GLN A 190 22.57 55.32 -40.09
CA GLN A 190 21.41 55.94 -40.69
C GLN A 190 21.15 55.30 -42.06
N ASN A 191 19.93 54.83 -42.31
CA ASN A 191 19.35 54.80 -43.66
C ASN A 191 17.82 54.72 -43.51
N LYS A 192 17.06 55.81 -43.62
CA LYS A 192 16.61 56.55 -44.83
C LYS A 192 15.85 55.69 -45.85
N LYS A 193 14.59 56.11 -46.05
CA LYS A 193 13.73 55.98 -47.25
C LYS A 193 13.15 54.57 -47.45
N LYS A 194 11.88 54.39 -47.81
CA LYS A 194 10.94 55.24 -48.55
C LYS A 194 9.52 54.74 -48.25
#